data_AF-A0AAD5BV08-F1
#
_entry.id   AF-A0AAD5BV08-F1
#
_cell.length_a   1.000
_cell.length_b   1.000
_cell.length_c   1.000
_cell.angle_alpha   90.00
_cell.angle_beta   90.00
_cell.angle_gamma   90.00
#
_symmetry.space_group_name_H-M   'P 1'
#
loop_
_entity.id
_entity.type
_entity.pdbx_description
1 polymer ?
#
loop_
_entity_poly.entity_id
_entity_poly.type
_entity_poly.pdbx_seq_one_letter_code
_entity_poly.pdbx_strand_id
1 'polypeptide(L)'
;MNHIDAAEDRIVTERLRQKLNEVNSAAQSELSVIQDHINFTLQKAYFRCAYECFDRRRKQDDVNMCVENCSIPVLQTQNLVEGEMNKFQAQLLINF
;
A
#
# COMPACT_ATOMS: atom_id res chain seq x y z
N MET A 1 -40.94 5.96 24.65
CA MET A 1 -39.92 5.25 23.85
C MET A 1 -39.91 3.81 24.34
N ASN A 2 -40.25 2.84 23.50
CA ASN A 2 -40.36 1.44 23.91
C ASN A 2 -38.95 0.85 24.14
N HIS A 3 -38.75 0.16 25.25
CA HIS A 3 -37.48 -0.53 25.56
C HIS A 3 -37.10 -1.60 24.53
N ILE A 4 -38.07 -2.06 23.73
CA ILE A 4 -37.89 -3.01 22.63
C ILE A 4 -37.16 -2.34 21.45
N ASP A 5 -37.56 -1.14 21.04
CA ASP A 5 -36.91 -0.38 19.95
C ASP A 5 -35.43 -0.08 20.29
N ALA A 6 -35.15 0.29 21.55
CA ALA A 6 -33.79 0.57 22.01
C ALA A 6 -32.89 -0.69 22.07
N ALA A 7 -33.47 -1.88 22.23
CA ALA A 7 -32.75 -3.14 22.19
C ALA A 7 -32.48 -3.59 20.75
N GLU A 8 -33.43 -3.39 19.84
CA GLU A 8 -33.27 -3.66 18.41
C GLU A 8 -32.19 -2.76 17.78
N ASP A 9 -32.20 -1.47 18.07
CA ASP A 9 -31.18 -0.52 17.59
C ASP A 9 -29.76 -0.91 18.04
N ARG A 10 -29.61 -1.40 19.27
CA ARG A 10 -28.33 -1.91 19.78
C ARG A 10 -27.86 -3.15 19.03
N ILE A 11 -28.76 -4.08 18.74
CA ILE A 11 -28.45 -5.31 18.00
C ILE A 11 -28.03 -4.97 16.55
N VAL A 12 -28.74 -4.04 15.90
CA VAL A 12 -28.42 -3.59 14.54
C VAL A 12 -27.05 -2.90 14.52
N THR A 13 -26.78 -2.02 15.48
CA THR A 13 -25.49 -1.31 15.61
C THR A 13 -24.33 -2.28 15.79
N GLU A 14 -24.47 -3.28 16.67
CA GLU A 14 -23.40 -4.26 16.91
C GLU A 14 -23.14 -5.14 15.67
N ARG A 15 -24.19 -5.55 14.96
CA ARG A 15 -24.05 -6.28 13.69
C ARG A 15 -23.35 -5.46 12.63
N LEU A 16 -23.69 -4.17 12.50
CA LEU A 16 -23.02 -3.27 11.56
C LEU A 16 -21.54 -3.12 11.90
N ARG A 17 -21.22 -2.97 13.19
CA ARG A 17 -19.83 -2.90 13.68
C ARG A 17 -19.04 -4.18 13.37
N GLN A 18 -19.64 -5.35 13.59
CA GLN A 18 -19.02 -6.63 13.24
C GLN A 18 -18.75 -6.74 11.74
N LYS A 19 -19.74 -6.38 10.91
CA LYS A 19 -19.57 -6.39 9.45
C LYS A 19 -18.50 -5.41 8.97
N LEU A 20 -18.41 -4.23 9.57
CA LEU A 20 -17.36 -3.27 9.27
C LEU A 20 -15.97 -3.83 9.61
N ASN A 21 -15.82 -4.51 10.74
CA ASN A 21 -14.56 -5.15 11.12
C ASN A 21 -14.17 -6.29 10.17
N GLU A 22 -15.14 -7.12 9.76
CA GLU A 22 -14.92 -8.18 8.77
C GLU A 22 -14.44 -7.59 7.43
N VAL A 23 -15.11 -6.55 6.94
CA VAL A 23 -14.74 -5.85 5.70
C VAL A 23 -13.36 -5.22 5.82
N ASN A 24 -13.05 -4.55 6.93
CA ASN A 24 -11.74 -3.96 7.16
C ASN A 24 -10.64 -5.02 7.20
N SER A 25 -10.86 -6.13 7.91
CA SER A 25 -9.87 -7.21 7.98
C SER A 25 -9.64 -7.86 6.61
N ALA A 26 -10.69 -8.09 5.83
CA ALA A 26 -10.57 -8.61 4.47
C ALA A 26 -9.81 -7.63 3.56
N ALA A 27 -10.16 -6.34 3.61
CA ALA A 27 -9.46 -5.32 2.84
C ALA A 27 -7.97 -5.24 3.20
N GLN A 28 -7.63 -5.24 4.49
CA GLN A 28 -6.22 -5.24 4.94
C GLN A 28 -5.44 -6.47 4.46
N SER A 29 -6.07 -7.66 4.47
CA SER A 29 -5.46 -8.88 3.96
C SER A 29 -5.12 -8.77 2.47
N GLU A 30 -6.07 -8.33 1.65
CA GLU A 30 -5.85 -8.17 0.20
C GLU A 30 -4.82 -7.07 -0.11
N LEU A 31 -4.90 -5.93 0.59
CA LEU A 31 -3.93 -4.83 0.45
C LEU A 31 -2.51 -5.26 0.82
N SER A 32 -2.35 -6.16 1.80
CA SER A 32 -1.03 -6.67 2.18
C SER A 32 -0.37 -7.46 1.05
N VAL A 33 -1.14 -8.23 0.28
CA VAL A 33 -0.61 -8.98 -0.87
C VAL A 33 -0.15 -8.01 -1.97
N ILE A 34 -0.92 -6.96 -2.21
CA ILE A 34 -0.57 -5.90 -3.17
C ILE A 34 0.71 -5.19 -2.74
N GLN A 35 0.82 -4.83 -1.47
CA GLN A 35 2.01 -4.16 -0.93
C GLN A 35 3.26 -5.04 -1.08
N ASP A 36 3.17 -6.33 -0.80
CA ASP A 36 4.29 -7.26 -0.97
C ASP A 36 4.73 -7.36 -2.43
N HIS A 37 3.77 -7.52 -3.36
CA HIS A 37 4.06 -7.56 -4.79
C HIS A 37 4.77 -6.29 -5.29
N ILE A 38 4.32 -5.13 -4.82
CA ILE A 38 4.89 -3.83 -5.21
C ILE A 38 6.31 -3.70 -4.64
N ASN A 39 6.51 -4.01 -3.36
CA ASN A 39 7.84 -3.99 -2.73
C ASN A 39 8.82 -4.89 -3.48
N PHE A 40 8.42 -6.14 -3.76
CA PHE A 40 9.24 -7.08 -4.52
C PHE A 40 9.57 -6.55 -5.92
N THR A 41 8.58 -6.04 -6.64
CA THR A 41 8.75 -5.54 -8.01
C THR A 41 9.66 -4.31 -8.06
N LEU A 42 9.49 -3.37 -7.15
CA LEU A 42 10.31 -2.16 -7.07
C LEU A 42 11.76 -2.47 -6.67
N GLN A 43 11.97 -3.35 -5.68
CA GLN A 43 13.31 -3.80 -5.31
C GLN A 43 14.00 -4.51 -6.49
N LYS A 44 13.29 -5.41 -7.18
CA LYS A 44 13.81 -6.09 -8.36
C LYS A 44 14.18 -5.11 -9.47
N ALA A 45 13.36 -4.09 -9.71
CA ALA A 45 13.64 -3.04 -10.70
C ALA A 45 14.88 -2.22 -10.34
N TYR A 46 15.02 -1.82 -9.07
CA TYR A 46 16.21 -1.12 -8.57
C TYR A 46 17.48 -1.93 -8.84
N PHE A 47 17.52 -3.19 -8.39
CA PHE A 47 18.72 -4.02 -8.54
C PHE A 47 19.06 -4.32 -10.00
N ARG A 48 18.05 -4.47 -10.86
CA ARG A 48 18.27 -4.62 -12.30
C ARG A 48 18.91 -3.35 -12.89
N CYS A 49 18.35 -2.17 -12.60
CA CYS A 49 18.91 -0.90 -13.07
C CYS A 49 20.35 -0.70 -12.58
N ALA A 50 20.60 -0.96 -11.29
CA ALA A 50 21.93 -0.86 -10.70
C ALA A 50 22.92 -1.82 -11.37
N TYR A 51 22.50 -3.06 -11.66
CA TYR A 51 23.33 -4.02 -12.39
C TYR A 51 23.72 -3.53 -13.79
N GLU A 52 22.78 -2.92 -14.51
CA GLU A 52 23.01 -2.37 -15.86
C GLU A 52 23.96 -1.16 -15.86
N CYS A 53 24.17 -0.49 -14.71
CA CYS A 53 25.13 0.62 -14.57
C CYS A 53 26.61 0.18 -14.53
N PHE A 54 26.92 -1.07 -14.22
CA PHE A 54 28.31 -1.54 -14.09
C PHE A 54 28.97 -1.74 -15.47
N ASP A 55 29.75 -0.76 -15.91
CA ASP A 55 30.51 -0.79 -17.16
C ASP A 55 32.00 -0.46 -16.92
N ARG A 56 32.90 -1.38 -17.32
CA ARG A 56 34.36 -1.21 -17.17
C ARG A 56 34.93 -0.02 -17.95
N ARG A 57 34.18 0.52 -18.92
CA ARG A 57 34.60 1.68 -19.73
C ARG A 57 34.27 3.02 -19.07
N ARG A 58 33.44 3.03 -18.02
CA ARG A 58 32.99 4.24 -17.33
C ARG A 58 33.87 4.55 -16.12
N LYS A 59 33.93 5.81 -15.73
CA LYS A 59 34.58 6.20 -14.46
C LYS A 59 33.69 5.79 -13.28
N GLN A 60 34.30 5.62 -12.11
CA GLN A 60 33.57 5.25 -10.89
C GLN A 60 32.45 6.24 -10.56
N ASP A 61 32.70 7.54 -10.71
CA ASP A 61 31.69 8.58 -10.43
C ASP A 61 30.48 8.48 -11.36
N ASP A 62 30.69 8.14 -12.64
CA ASP A 62 29.61 7.93 -13.61
C ASP A 62 28.76 6.70 -13.25
N VAL A 63 29.40 5.64 -12.74
CA VAL A 63 28.71 4.43 -12.27
C VAL A 63 27.90 4.75 -11.01
N ASN A 64 28.48 5.46 -10.04
CA ASN A 64 27.79 5.85 -8.81
C ASN A 64 26.56 6.71 -9.11
N MET A 65 26.72 7.76 -9.94
CA MET A 65 25.61 8.63 -10.35
C MET A 65 24.51 7.85 -11.09
N CYS A 66 24.89 6.87 -11.92
CA CYS A 66 23.92 5.99 -12.59
C CYS A 66 23.09 5.19 -11.58
N VAL A 67 23.74 4.56 -10.59
CA VAL A 67 23.08 3.76 -9.55
C VAL A 67 22.18 4.64 -8.65
N GLU A 68 22.62 5.84 -8.29
CA GLU A 68 21.81 6.79 -7.52
C GLU A 68 20.50 7.13 -8.25
N ASN A 69 20.58 7.36 -9.57
CA ASN A 69 19.41 7.66 -10.39
C ASN A 69 18.41 6.50 -10.51
N CYS A 70 18.83 5.25 -10.28
CA CYS A 70 17.92 4.10 -10.26
C CYS A 70 16.90 4.17 -9.10
N SER A 71 17.20 4.90 -8.03
CA SER A 71 16.30 5.05 -6.88
C SER A 71 15.12 6.00 -7.15
N ILE A 72 15.31 6.97 -8.05
CA ILE A 72 14.31 8.02 -8.35
C ILE A 72 12.96 7.42 -8.80
N PRO A 73 12.90 6.57 -9.85
CA PRO A 73 11.62 6.01 -10.31
C PRO A 73 11.00 5.08 -9.26
N VAL A 74 11.82 4.42 -8.45
CA VAL A 74 11.36 3.53 -7.36
C VAL A 74 10.66 4.33 -6.27
N LEU A 75 11.29 5.40 -5.78
CA LEU A 75 10.71 6.27 -4.75
C LEU A 75 9.43 6.96 -5.25
N GLN A 76 9.41 7.43 -6.50
CA GLN A 76 8.22 8.04 -7.09
C GLN A 76 7.05 7.05 -7.14
N THR A 77 7.31 5.81 -7.56
CA THR A 77 6.27 4.77 -7.65
C THR A 77 5.78 4.36 -6.26
N GLN A 78 6.70 4.21 -5.30
CA GLN A 78 6.36 3.86 -3.93
C GLN A 78 5.45 4.92 -3.29
N ASN A 79 5.80 6.20 -3.40
CA ASN A 79 4.98 7.30 -2.88
C ASN A 79 3.58 7.35 -3.52
N LEU A 80 3.49 7.09 -4.84
CA LEU A 80 2.22 7.06 -5.55
C LEU A 80 1.33 5.93 -5.02
N VAL A 81 1.88 4.73 -4.92
CA VAL A 81 1.14 3.55 -4.42
C VAL A 81 0.66 3.78 -3.01
N GLU A 82 1.55 4.18 -2.09
CA GLU A 82 1.18 4.45 -0.69
C GLU A 82 0.07 5.50 -0.60
N GLY A 83 0.13 6.55 -1.43
CA GLY A 83 -0.92 7.55 -1.53
C GLY A 83 -2.29 6.99 -1.95
N GLU A 84 -2.33 6.14 -2.98
CA GLU A 84 -3.58 5.52 -3.45
C GLU A 84 -4.12 4.49 -2.45
N MET A 85 -3.25 3.72 -1.78
CA MET A 85 -3.66 2.77 -0.74
C MET A 85 -4.29 3.48 0.46
N ASN A 86 -3.71 4.62 0.87
CA ASN A 86 -4.28 5.43 1.94
C ASN A 86 -5.66 6.01 1.57
N LYS A 87 -5.84 6.46 0.32
CA LYS A 87 -7.15 6.93 -0.17
C LYS A 87 -8.18 5.80 -0.18
N PHE A 88 -7.78 4.61 -0.61
CA PHE A 88 -8.66 3.43 -0.64
C PHE A 88 -9.11 3.04 0.77
N GLN A 89 -8.18 2.98 1.74
CA GLN A 89 -8.51 2.74 3.14
C GLN A 89 -9.42 3.82 3.71
N ALA A 90 -9.14 5.10 3.45
CA ALA A 90 -9.98 6.20 3.92
C ALA A 90 -11.41 6.14 3.35
N GLN A 91 -11.59 5.77 2.08
CA GLN A 91 -12.93 5.67 1.46
C GLN A 91 -13.73 4.47 1.95
N LEU A 92 -13.08 3.34 2.24
CA LEU A 92 -13.75 2.15 2.78
C LEU A 92 -14.10 2.28 4.27
N LEU A 93 -13.29 3.03 5.04
CA LEU A 93 -13.38 3.05 6.51
C LEU A 93 -14.08 4.28 7.09
N ILE A 94 -14.40 5.31 6.30
CA ILE A 94 -15.04 6.56 6.78
C ILE A 94 -16.56 6.63 6.51
N ASN A 95 -17.14 5.73 5.71
CA ASN A 95 -18.52 5.90 5.24
C ASN A 95 -19.63 5.25 6.10
N PHE A 96 -19.38 4.89 7.37
CA PHE A 96 -20.44 4.48 8.31
C PHE A 96 -20.15 4.92 9.75
#